data_AF-A0A3D3P8X5-F1
#
_entry.id   AF-A0A3D3P8X5-F1
#
_cell.length_a   1.000
_cell.length_b   1.000
_cell.length_c   1.000
_cell.angle_alpha   90.00
_cell.angle_beta   90.00
_cell.angle_gamma   90.00
#
_symmetry.space_group_name_H-M   'P 1'
#
loop_
_entity.id
_entity.type
_entity.pdbx_description
1 polymer ?
#
loop_
_entity_poly.entity_id
_entity_poly.type
_entity_poly.pdbx_seq_one_letter_code
_entity_poly.pdbx_strand_id
1 'polypeptide(L)'
;MAGHSQNWNVNSDQWAATDALGRKVRDYNAAGEKKKDKVVAMFYWTWHQGNDDTTYHVKNITEILRKYPEAMKDYHHPAWGNKQPGFFFWEQPLLGYYKTTDTWVLRKNAEMLTDADIDTEFFDCT
;
A
#
# COMPACT_ATOMS: atom_id res chain seq x y z
N MET A 1 -33.52 -32.60 -3.56
CA MET A 1 -33.19 -31.43 -4.42
C MET A 1 -31.77 -31.01 -4.08
N ALA A 2 -30.80 -31.39 -4.90
CA ALA A 2 -29.41 -30.98 -4.69
C ALA A 2 -29.24 -29.55 -5.22
N GLY A 3 -28.83 -28.62 -4.35
CA GLY A 3 -28.51 -27.26 -4.74
C GLY A 3 -27.22 -27.24 -5.55
N HIS A 4 -27.28 -26.74 -6.77
CA HIS A 4 -26.08 -26.45 -7.56
C HIS A 4 -25.34 -25.27 -6.90
N SER A 5 -24.13 -25.50 -6.38
CA SER A 5 -23.22 -24.41 -6.09
C SER A 5 -22.77 -23.81 -7.41
N GLN A 6 -23.15 -22.57 -7.69
CA GLN A 6 -22.55 -21.80 -8.76
C GLN A 6 -21.08 -21.54 -8.34
N ASN A 7 -20.12 -22.12 -9.05
CA ASN A 7 -18.72 -21.74 -8.91
C ASN A 7 -18.53 -20.41 -9.62
N TRP A 8 -18.50 -19.32 -8.87
CA TRP A 8 -18.13 -18.02 -9.43
C TRP A 8 -16.63 -18.04 -9.71
N ASN A 9 -16.25 -17.88 -10.97
CA ASN A 9 -14.86 -17.57 -11.29
C ASN A 9 -14.58 -16.16 -10.76
N VAL A 10 -13.65 -16.03 -9.81
CA VAL A 10 -13.21 -14.73 -9.30
C VAL A 10 -12.28 -14.12 -10.34
N ASN A 11 -12.62 -12.93 -10.84
CA ASN A 11 -11.79 -12.15 -11.75
C ASN A 11 -11.68 -10.72 -11.22
N SER A 12 -10.45 -10.27 -10.93
CA SER A 12 -10.13 -8.93 -10.44
C SER A 12 -10.39 -7.82 -11.45
N ASP A 13 -10.43 -8.11 -12.75
CA ASP A 13 -10.81 -7.16 -13.82
C ASP A 13 -12.23 -6.59 -13.63
N GLN A 14 -13.08 -7.29 -12.87
CA GLN A 14 -14.47 -6.91 -12.64
C GLN A 14 -14.68 -6.17 -11.31
N TRP A 15 -13.61 -5.97 -10.53
CA TRP A 15 -13.71 -5.29 -9.25
C TRP A 15 -13.96 -3.79 -9.43
N ALA A 16 -14.81 -3.24 -8.57
CA ALA A 16 -15.02 -1.80 -8.44
C ALA A 16 -14.40 -1.34 -7.11
N ALA A 17 -13.66 -0.24 -7.14
CA ALA A 17 -13.04 0.33 -5.95
C ALA A 17 -13.35 1.83 -5.83
N THR A 18 -13.48 2.28 -4.58
CA THR A 18 -13.57 3.70 -4.20
C THR A 18 -12.55 3.94 -3.09
N ASP A 19 -11.73 4.97 -3.22
CA ASP A 19 -10.76 5.30 -2.18
C ASP A 19 -11.33 6.18 -1.07
N ALA A 20 -10.51 6.47 -0.06
CA ALA A 20 -10.90 7.26 1.11
C ALA A 20 -11.31 8.71 0.78
N LEU A 21 -10.96 9.23 -0.40
CA LEU A 21 -11.36 10.56 -0.87
C LEU A 21 -12.63 10.51 -1.72
N GLY A 22 -13.25 9.34 -1.87
CA GLY A 22 -14.45 9.14 -2.68
C GLY A 22 -14.18 9.02 -4.18
N ARG A 23 -12.92 8.91 -4.61
CA ARG A 23 -12.57 8.73 -6.02
C ARG A 23 -12.82 7.28 -6.41
N LYS A 24 -13.44 7.06 -7.57
CA LYS A 24 -13.78 5.74 -8.08
C LYS A 24 -12.82 5.33 -9.19
N VAL A 25 -12.50 4.04 -9.26
CA VAL A 25 -11.88 3.46 -10.46
C VAL A 25 -12.81 3.72 -11.65
N ARG A 26 -12.21 4.05 -12.81
CA ARG A 26 -12.97 4.36 -14.02
C ARG A 26 -13.71 3.11 -14.48
N ASP A 27 -14.98 3.28 -14.86
CA ASP A 27 -15.74 2.23 -15.50
C ASP A 27 -15.36 2.07 -16.98
N TYR A 28 -15.90 1.04 -17.61
CA TYR A 28 -15.67 0.75 -19.02
C TYR A 28 -16.09 1.89 -19.95
N ASN A 29 -17.17 2.63 -19.63
CA ASN A 29 -17.64 3.74 -20.46
C ASN A 29 -16.62 4.89 -20.50
N ALA A 30 -15.88 5.09 -19.41
CA ALA A 30 -14.84 6.11 -19.30
C ALA A 30 -13.45 5.63 -19.72
N ALA A 31 -13.12 4.35 -19.51
CA ALA A 31 -11.79 3.79 -19.76
C ALA A 31 -11.65 3.14 -21.15
N GLY A 32 -12.73 2.58 -21.70
CA GLY A 32 -12.74 1.76 -22.90
C GLY A 32 -12.10 0.38 -22.70
N GLU A 33 -11.81 -0.29 -23.81
CA GLU A 33 -11.12 -1.59 -23.81
C GLU A 33 -9.68 -1.49 -23.31
N LYS A 34 -9.17 -2.59 -22.73
CA LYS A 34 -7.75 -2.73 -22.38
C LYS A 34 -6.88 -2.48 -23.61
N LYS A 35 -5.95 -1.53 -23.49
CA LYS A 35 -5.01 -1.21 -24.57
C LYS A 35 -4.03 -2.36 -24.75
N LYS A 36 -3.98 -2.90 -25.96
CA LYS A 36 -2.97 -3.89 -26.35
C LYS A 36 -1.59 -3.25 -26.41
N ASP A 37 -0.55 -4.05 -26.21
CA ASP A 37 0.85 -3.64 -26.33
C ASP A 37 1.26 -2.48 -25.41
N LYS A 38 0.66 -2.44 -24.22
CA LYS A 38 1.03 -1.52 -23.13
C LYS A 38 1.57 -2.33 -21.96
N VAL A 39 2.53 -1.72 -21.26
CA VAL A 39 3.16 -2.25 -20.05
C VAL A 39 2.95 -1.22 -18.95
N VAL A 40 2.43 -1.65 -17.81
CA VAL A 40 2.28 -0.85 -16.60
C VAL A 40 3.36 -1.24 -15.61
N ALA A 41 4.20 -0.27 -15.26
CA ALA A 41 5.27 -0.42 -14.31
C ALA A 41 4.94 0.25 -12.97
N MET A 42 5.31 -0.39 -11.87
CA MET A 42 5.20 0.15 -10.52
C MET A 42 6.56 0.37 -9.88
N PHE A 43 6.75 1.53 -9.24
CA PHE A 43 7.90 1.73 -8.37
C PHE A 43 7.59 1.19 -6.97
N TYR A 44 8.49 0.38 -6.41
CA TYR A 44 8.23 -0.36 -5.18
C TYR A 44 9.37 -0.22 -4.18
N TRP A 45 9.03 0.23 -2.96
CA TRP A 45 10.00 0.46 -1.89
C TRP A 45 10.21 -0.79 -1.04
N THR A 46 11.49 -1.09 -0.78
CA THR A 46 11.88 -2.25 0.05
C THR A 46 12.48 -1.84 1.39
N TRP A 47 12.43 -0.56 1.79
CA TRP A 47 13.24 0.02 2.87
C TRP A 47 12.88 -0.32 4.33
N HIS A 48 11.69 -0.88 4.62
CA HIS A 48 11.31 -1.28 6.00
C HIS A 48 11.97 -2.62 6.42
N GLN A 49 13.30 -2.69 6.34
CA GLN A 49 14.10 -3.90 6.64
C GLN A 49 14.82 -3.85 7.99
N GLY A 50 14.75 -2.72 8.71
CA GLY A 50 15.54 -2.52 9.91
C GLY A 50 15.26 -3.55 11.01
N ASN A 51 16.26 -3.75 11.87
CA ASN A 51 16.17 -4.68 12.99
C ASN A 51 15.04 -4.29 13.95
N ASP A 52 14.45 -5.29 14.61
CA ASP A 52 13.43 -5.10 15.66
C ASP A 52 14.05 -4.46 16.90
N ASP A 53 14.13 -3.13 16.89
CA ASP A 53 14.26 -2.39 18.13
C ASP A 53 12.91 -2.37 18.84
N THR A 54 12.69 -3.35 19.71
CA THR A 54 11.46 -3.48 20.50
C THR A 54 11.26 -2.33 21.49
N THR A 55 12.26 -1.47 21.68
CA THR A 55 12.17 -0.28 22.53
C THR A 55 11.64 0.94 21.78
N TYR A 56 11.52 0.88 20.45
CA TYR A 56 11.05 1.98 19.63
C TYR A 56 9.76 1.62 18.88
N HIS A 57 8.69 2.32 19.21
CA HIS A 57 7.39 2.11 18.55
C HIS A 57 7.38 2.70 17.14
N VAL A 58 6.70 2.01 16.23
CA VAL A 58 6.38 2.53 14.89
C VAL A 58 5.62 3.84 15.01
N LYS A 59 5.91 4.79 14.12
CA LYS A 59 5.25 6.10 14.10
C LYS A 59 4.41 6.27 12.85
N ASN A 60 3.14 6.62 13.06
CA ASN A 60 2.24 7.02 11.98
C ASN A 60 2.29 8.55 11.81
N ILE A 61 2.79 8.99 10.66
CA ILE A 61 2.93 10.41 10.32
C ILE A 61 1.57 11.10 10.31
N THR A 62 0.53 10.48 9.74
CA THR A 62 -0.79 11.12 9.69
C THR A 62 -1.41 11.27 11.08
N GLU A 63 -1.29 10.29 11.96
CA GLU A 63 -1.74 10.43 13.35
C GLU A 63 -1.00 11.57 14.08
N ILE A 64 0.32 11.65 13.90
CA ILE A 64 1.13 12.74 14.45
C ILE A 64 0.64 14.09 13.93
N LEU A 65 0.44 14.22 12.62
CA LEU A 65 0.04 15.48 11.99
C LEU A 65 -1.42 15.87 12.27
N ARG A 66 -2.31 14.90 12.50
CA ARG A 66 -3.68 15.19 12.97
C ARG A 66 -3.67 15.79 14.37
N LYS A 67 -2.72 15.37 15.22
CA LYS A 67 -2.60 15.86 16.61
C LYS A 67 -1.71 17.10 16.75
N TYR A 68 -0.68 17.21 15.92
CA TYR A 68 0.35 18.25 15.92
C TYR A 68 0.60 18.76 14.49
N PRO A 69 -0.33 19.49 13.86
CA PRO A 69 -0.18 19.96 12.49
C PRO A 69 1.07 20.82 12.26
N GLU A 70 1.48 21.58 13.28
CA GLU A 70 2.69 22.40 13.30
C GLU A 70 3.97 21.61 13.09
N ALA A 71 3.99 20.33 13.47
CA ALA A 71 5.15 19.45 13.33
C ALA A 71 5.60 19.31 11.87
N MET A 72 4.69 19.47 10.90
CA MET A 72 5.01 19.42 9.46
C MET A 72 6.06 20.46 9.05
N LYS A 73 6.12 21.59 9.76
CA LYS A 73 7.02 22.71 9.45
C LYS A 73 8.26 22.75 10.35
N ASP A 74 8.36 21.85 11.32
CA ASP A 74 9.44 21.79 12.29
C ASP A 74 10.00 20.37 12.36
N TYR A 75 11.16 20.19 11.73
CA TYR A 75 11.88 18.92 11.73
C TYR A 75 12.24 18.45 13.16
N HIS A 76 12.51 19.38 14.07
CA HIS A 76 12.90 19.08 15.46
C HIS A 76 11.70 19.01 16.43
N HIS A 77 10.47 19.08 15.91
CA HIS A 77 9.29 19.03 16.75
C HIS A 77 9.27 17.75 17.61
N PRO A 78 9.00 17.84 18.93
CA PRO A 78 9.09 16.70 19.83
C PRO A 78 8.14 15.55 19.47
N ALA A 79 7.07 15.80 18.72
CA ALA A 79 6.17 14.75 18.23
C ALA A 79 6.86 13.73 17.31
N TRP A 80 7.91 14.14 16.59
CA TRP A 80 8.75 13.24 15.81
C TRP A 80 9.67 12.36 16.68
N GLY A 81 9.79 12.67 17.98
CA GLY A 81 10.66 12.00 18.94
C GLY A 81 12.14 12.10 18.59
N ASN A 82 12.95 11.23 19.20
CA ASN A 82 14.41 11.34 19.26
C ASN A 82 15.18 10.51 18.22
N LYS A 83 14.50 9.67 17.42
CA LYS A 83 15.11 8.92 16.31
C LYS A 83 14.62 9.46 14.98
N GLN A 84 15.35 10.43 14.44
CA GLN A 84 15.10 11.08 13.15
C GLN A 84 16.33 10.86 12.25
N PRO A 85 16.27 10.02 11.20
CA PRO A 85 15.11 9.22 10.75
C PRO A 85 14.85 7.99 11.64
N GLY A 86 13.60 7.54 11.66
CA GLY A 86 13.15 6.34 12.39
C GLY A 86 12.16 5.50 11.57
N PHE A 87 11.51 4.50 12.18
CA PHE A 87 10.48 3.70 11.53
C PHE A 87 9.15 4.47 11.46
N PHE A 88 9.00 5.28 10.41
CA PHE A 88 7.79 6.05 10.13
C PHE A 88 7.00 5.44 8.97
N PHE A 89 5.68 5.46 9.10
CA PHE A 89 4.73 5.14 8.05
C PHE A 89 3.83 6.35 7.82
N TRP A 90 3.44 6.60 6.57
CA TRP A 90 2.56 7.73 6.26
C TRP A 90 1.17 7.53 6.90
N GLU A 91 0.61 6.34 6.73
CA GLU A 91 -0.60 5.86 7.38
C GLU A 91 -0.40 4.40 7.78
N GLN A 92 -1.36 3.82 8.51
CA GLN A 92 -1.35 2.38 8.77
C GLN A 92 -1.66 1.61 7.47
N PRO A 93 -0.73 0.77 6.96
CA PRO A 93 -0.99 -0.06 5.80
C PRO A 93 -2.06 -1.12 6.10
N LEU A 94 -2.73 -1.63 5.06
CA LEU A 94 -3.73 -2.70 5.18
C LEU A 94 -3.18 -3.93 5.91
N LEU A 95 -1.92 -4.28 5.67
CA LEU A 95 -1.22 -5.42 6.28
C LEU A 95 -0.51 -5.04 7.59
N GLY A 96 -0.88 -3.91 8.20
CA GLY A 96 -0.23 -3.37 9.39
C GLY A 96 1.13 -2.75 9.12
N TYR A 97 1.85 -2.40 10.18
CA TYR A 97 3.20 -1.84 10.11
C TYR A 97 4.24 -2.94 9.81
N TYR A 98 4.18 -3.47 8.60
CA TYR A 98 4.94 -4.64 8.19
C TYR A 98 6.42 -4.35 7.92
N LYS A 99 7.20 -5.43 7.88
CA LYS A 99 8.56 -5.43 7.34
C LYS A 99 8.57 -5.89 5.90
N THR A 100 9.44 -5.28 5.11
CA THR A 100 9.69 -5.69 3.71
C THR A 100 10.56 -6.94 3.61
N THR A 101 10.82 -7.62 4.73
CA THR A 101 11.44 -8.96 4.81
C THR A 101 10.45 -10.06 5.15
N ASP A 102 9.20 -9.73 5.50
CA ASP A 102 8.16 -10.73 5.77
C ASP A 102 7.65 -11.32 4.44
N THR A 103 7.96 -12.60 4.22
CA THR A 103 7.58 -13.31 3.01
C THR A 103 6.08 -13.43 2.79
N TRP A 104 5.26 -13.47 3.85
CA TRP A 104 3.81 -13.50 3.70
C TRP A 104 3.28 -12.18 3.16
N VAL A 105 3.80 -11.07 3.68
CA VAL A 105 3.46 -9.72 3.22
C VAL A 105 3.87 -9.50 1.77
N LEU A 106 5.10 -9.90 1.40
CA LEU A 106 5.58 -9.76 0.03
C LEU A 106 4.72 -10.55 -0.97
N ARG A 107 4.28 -11.76 -0.60
CA ARG A 107 3.34 -12.55 -1.42
C ARG A 107 2.01 -11.84 -1.57
N LYS A 108 1.46 -11.26 -0.49
CA LYS A 108 0.21 -10.51 -0.55
C LYS A 108 0.32 -9.25 -1.39
N ASN A 109 1.44 -8.54 -1.35
CA ASN A 109 1.66 -7.40 -2.22
C ASN A 109 1.73 -7.82 -3.69
N ALA A 110 2.44 -8.92 -4.01
CA ALA A 110 2.48 -9.45 -5.36
C ALA A 110 1.10 -9.89 -5.87
N GLU A 111 0.27 -10.52 -5.02
CA GLU A 111 -1.13 -10.84 -5.34
C GLU A 111 -1.92 -9.56 -5.68
N MET A 112 -1.86 -8.54 -4.81
CA MET A 112 -2.58 -7.26 -5.02
C MET A 112 -2.11 -6.50 -6.27
N LEU A 113 -0.81 -6.51 -6.57
CA LEU A 113 -0.27 -5.85 -7.76
C LEU A 113 -0.64 -6.61 -9.04
N THR A 114 -0.69 -7.95 -8.98
CA THR A 114 -1.18 -8.78 -10.09
C THR A 114 -2.66 -8.54 -10.34
N ASP A 115 -3.48 -8.46 -9.27
CA ASP A 115 -4.91 -8.12 -9.38
C ASP A 115 -5.16 -6.71 -9.92
N ALA A 116 -4.17 -5.81 -9.77
CA ALA A 116 -4.19 -4.47 -10.35
C ALA A 116 -3.59 -4.42 -11.78
N ASP A 117 -3.27 -5.56 -12.38
CA ASP A 117 -2.73 -5.69 -13.74
C ASP A 117 -1.38 -4.96 -13.92
N ILE A 118 -0.54 -4.99 -12.88
CA ILE A 118 0.84 -4.49 -12.94
C ILE A 118 1.74 -5.54 -13.58
N ASP A 119 2.41 -5.17 -14.66
CA ASP A 119 3.27 -6.08 -15.44
C ASP A 119 4.69 -6.18 -14.88
N THR A 120 5.19 -5.10 -14.25
CA THR A 120 6.57 -5.03 -13.80
C THR A 120 6.77 -4.11 -12.60
N GLU A 121 7.71 -4.47 -11.74
CA GLU A 121 8.10 -3.72 -10.55
C GLU A 121 9.54 -3.22 -10.70
N PHE A 122 9.77 -1.96 -10.34
CA PHE A 122 11.09 -1.35 -10.21
C PHE A 122 11.37 -1.12 -8.73
N PHE A 123 12.39 -1.81 -8.21
CA PHE A 123 12.75 -1.68 -6.81
C PHE A 123 13.61 -0.46 -6.54
N ASP A 124 13.24 0.25 -5.48
CA ASP A 124 14.11 1.22 -4.84
C ASP A 124 15.21 0.46 -4.07
N CYS A 125 16.43 0.47 -4.62
CA CYS A 125 17.61 -0.20 -4.07
C CYS A 125 18.66 0.84 -3.69
N THR A 126 18.36 1.68 -2.70
CA THR A 126 19.30 2.63 -2.08
C THR A 126 20.01 2.05 -0.89
#